data_AF-A0A961HPM3-F1
#
_entry.id   AF-A0A961HPM3-F1
#
_cell.length_a   1.000
_cell.length_b   1.000
_cell.length_c   1.000
_cell.angle_alpha   90.00
_cell.angle_beta   90.00
_cell.angle_gamma   90.00
#
_symmetry.space_group_name_H-M   'P 1'
#
loop_
_entity.id
_entity.type
_entity.pdbx_description
1 polymer ?
#
loop_
_entity_poly.entity_id
_entity_poly.type
_entity_poly.pdbx_seq_one_letter_code
_entity_poly.pdbx_strand_id
1 'polypeptide(L)'
;MCSPGGKQNRKLGALAVLLLFLVSSYWTIRCQKESGTDSTSLLLAGLVLAGPSGCPQIIGDGLTLCGDTVVSLEVSREEFDRVAPWPGIPTADARRYTKELLFSRFRDDFDYVVFLINDRNAAAGGWSRSVSQDVTGLGFSPFDNGALYGTSGNLNAVIYLTTLGAITGGPFLHEIMHTWGNYVLPSESASHWGLSSAGGQLGGWDPDTFQDLGYTNGNGKNVYQASKGESYHYFGVNANGGNCMPYSPIELYLMGLIPSSEVPDIKVAVNPEPEDFPNGIFAADSIDTVTIDDIIADHGLRTPGPSSSQKHFRVLTVILTPTALTNEDWNLVLDDIREMEAPTKAGYCENFASATGYRATIQFGDLNNSLR
;
A
#
# COMPACT_ATOMS: atom_id res chain seq x y z
N MET A 1 17.91 -30.98 -38.22
CA MET A 1 17.72 -31.63 -39.53
C MET A 1 16.40 -32.40 -39.50
N CYS A 2 15.79 -32.53 -40.67
CA CYS A 2 14.36 -32.68 -40.92
C CYS A 2 13.64 -33.92 -40.34
N SER A 3 12.38 -33.68 -39.92
CA SER A 3 11.10 -34.41 -40.15
C SER A 3 11.07 -35.38 -41.36
N PRO A 4 10.02 -36.24 -41.64
CA PRO A 4 8.63 -36.25 -41.13
C PRO A 4 7.89 -37.63 -41.08
N GLY A 5 6.59 -37.64 -40.68
CA GLY A 5 5.56 -38.36 -41.48
C GLY A 5 4.52 -39.27 -40.76
N GLY A 6 3.23 -38.96 -40.95
CA GLY A 6 2.07 -39.86 -40.82
C GLY A 6 0.94 -39.32 -39.91
N LYS A 7 -0.08 -38.56 -40.36
CA LYS A 7 -1.30 -38.93 -41.15
C LYS A 7 -1.99 -40.20 -40.64
N GLN A 8 -3.31 -40.32 -40.45
CA GLN A 8 -4.50 -39.45 -40.53
C GLN A 8 -5.71 -40.39 -40.24
N ASN A 9 -6.83 -39.88 -39.71
CA ASN A 9 -8.24 -40.07 -40.17
C ASN A 9 -9.24 -39.89 -39.01
N ARG A 10 -10.05 -38.81 -39.02
CA ARG A 10 -11.39 -38.64 -39.66
C ARG A 10 -12.48 -39.37 -38.86
N LYS A 11 -13.64 -38.78 -38.51
CA LYS A 11 -14.54 -37.87 -39.26
C LYS A 11 -15.75 -37.48 -38.38
N LEU A 12 -16.36 -36.31 -38.63
CA LEU A 12 -17.80 -35.89 -38.54
C LEU A 12 -17.77 -34.34 -38.43
N GLY A 13 -18.46 -33.46 -39.18
CA GLY A 13 -19.49 -33.53 -40.22
C GLY A 13 -20.56 -32.47 -39.94
N ALA A 14 -20.55 -31.30 -40.62
CA ALA A 14 -21.72 -30.41 -40.84
C ALA A 14 -21.40 -29.24 -41.81
N LEU A 15 -22.43 -28.80 -42.55
CA LEU A 15 -22.43 -27.98 -43.76
C LEU A 15 -22.31 -26.45 -43.56
N ALA A 16 -21.96 -25.75 -44.63
CA ALA A 16 -21.69 -24.31 -44.77
C ALA A 16 -22.94 -23.41 -44.93
N VAL A 17 -22.81 -22.13 -44.51
CA VAL A 17 -23.69 -20.99 -44.87
C VAL A 17 -22.82 -19.76 -45.15
N LEU A 18 -23.18 -19.00 -46.19
CA LEU A 18 -22.54 -17.80 -46.73
C LEU A 18 -23.57 -16.65 -46.64
N LEU A 19 -23.21 -15.43 -46.17
CA LEU A 19 -23.72 -14.11 -46.63
C LEU A 19 -23.36 -12.93 -45.67
N LEU A 20 -22.83 -11.86 -46.30
CA LEU A 20 -22.94 -10.40 -46.04
C LEU A 20 -22.36 -9.74 -44.76
N PHE A 21 -21.39 -8.84 -45.00
CA PHE A 21 -21.17 -7.62 -44.20
C PHE A 21 -21.42 -6.39 -45.10
N LEU A 22 -22.24 -5.45 -44.61
CA LEU A 22 -22.47 -4.11 -45.17
C LEU A 22 -21.56 -3.10 -44.45
N VAL A 23 -20.83 -2.29 -45.22
CA VAL A 23 -20.24 -1.02 -44.78
C VAL A 23 -20.65 0.05 -45.80
N SER A 24 -21.22 1.15 -45.31
CA SER A 24 -21.46 2.41 -46.04
C SER A 24 -21.14 3.54 -45.03
N SER A 25 -20.66 4.75 -45.35
CA SER A 25 -20.62 5.49 -46.62
C SER A 25 -19.48 6.54 -46.60
N TYR A 26 -18.87 6.71 -47.78
CA TYR A 26 -18.32 7.93 -48.44
C TYR A 26 -18.05 9.23 -47.65
N TRP A 27 -16.85 9.80 -47.84
CA TRP A 27 -16.65 11.06 -48.60
C TRP A 27 -15.23 11.09 -49.22
N THR A 28 -15.18 11.40 -50.52
CA THR A 28 -13.98 11.59 -51.34
C THR A 28 -13.43 13.01 -51.20
N ILE A 29 -12.12 13.17 -51.00
CA ILE A 29 -11.40 14.41 -51.35
C ILE A 29 -10.18 14.06 -52.22
N ARG A 30 -10.12 14.67 -53.40
CA ARG A 30 -9.05 14.57 -54.41
C ARG A 30 -7.81 15.33 -53.96
N CYS A 31 -6.62 14.76 -54.21
CA CYS A 31 -5.36 15.51 -54.25
C CYS A 31 -5.27 16.31 -55.56
N GLN A 32 -4.99 17.61 -55.47
CA GLN A 32 -4.32 18.38 -56.50
C GLN A 32 -3.37 19.41 -55.85
N LYS A 33 -2.21 19.61 -56.48
CA LYS A 33 -1.03 20.30 -55.95
C LYS A 33 -1.01 21.78 -56.39
N GLU A 34 -0.48 22.62 -55.49
CA GLU A 34 0.11 23.97 -55.66
C GLU A 34 -0.79 25.21 -55.85
N SER A 35 -0.88 26.07 -54.84
CA SER A 35 -0.19 27.39 -54.77
C SER A 35 -0.79 28.30 -53.68
N GLY A 36 0.05 29.09 -52.99
CA GLY A 36 -0.34 30.36 -52.37
C GLY A 36 -0.75 30.37 -50.89
N THR A 37 0.22 30.73 -50.04
CA THR A 37 0.12 31.58 -48.82
C THR A 37 -1.27 31.99 -48.32
N ASP A 38 -1.66 31.55 -47.11
CA ASP A 38 -1.71 32.44 -45.92
C ASP A 38 -1.99 31.65 -44.64
N SER A 39 -1.20 31.94 -43.62
CA SER A 39 -1.19 31.28 -42.31
C SER A 39 -2.35 31.75 -41.43
N THR A 40 -3.27 30.84 -41.10
CA THR A 40 -4.12 30.96 -39.91
C THR A 40 -3.99 29.69 -39.08
N SER A 41 -2.94 29.66 -38.26
CA SER A 41 -2.84 28.73 -37.14
C SER A 41 -3.95 29.06 -36.14
N LEU A 42 -4.98 28.21 -36.09
CA LEU A 42 -5.84 28.11 -34.93
C LEU A 42 -4.96 27.73 -33.74
N LEU A 43 -4.60 28.71 -32.92
CA LEU A 43 -4.13 28.46 -31.56
C LEU A 43 -5.30 27.79 -30.83
N LEU A 44 -5.20 26.47 -30.63
CA LEU A 44 -5.75 25.88 -29.42
C LEU A 44 -4.95 26.51 -28.28
N ALA A 45 -5.50 27.56 -27.68
CA ALA A 45 -5.05 28.02 -26.37
C ALA A 45 -5.27 26.84 -25.43
N GLY A 46 -4.17 26.17 -25.07
CA GLY A 46 -4.17 25.14 -24.04
C GLY A 46 -4.87 25.72 -22.82
N LEU A 47 -5.89 25.01 -22.35
CA LEU A 47 -6.45 25.26 -21.04
C LEU A 47 -5.31 24.96 -20.06
N VAL A 48 -4.55 25.98 -19.68
CA VAL A 48 -3.66 25.89 -18.53
C VAL A 48 -4.60 25.73 -17.36
N LEU A 49 -4.81 24.48 -16.93
CA LEU A 49 -5.42 24.22 -15.63
C LEU A 49 -4.59 25.04 -14.65
N ALA A 50 -5.22 26.06 -14.06
CA ALA A 50 -4.60 26.81 -12.98
C ALA A 50 -4.09 25.77 -11.98
N GLY A 51 -2.80 25.84 -11.65
CA GLY A 51 -2.24 24.97 -10.63
C GLY A 51 -3.03 25.10 -9.32
N PRO A 52 -2.96 24.11 -8.43
CA PRO A 52 -3.69 24.14 -7.18
C PRO A 52 -3.43 25.48 -6.46
N SER A 53 -4.52 26.16 -6.08
CA SER A 53 -4.43 27.48 -5.44
C SER A 53 -3.64 27.38 -4.15
N GLY A 54 -2.53 28.11 -4.03
CA GLY A 54 -1.64 28.03 -2.86
C GLY A 54 -0.38 27.19 -3.06
N CYS A 55 -0.08 26.71 -4.26
CA CYS A 55 1.16 26.01 -4.59
C CYS A 55 1.94 26.74 -5.69
N PRO A 56 3.29 26.71 -5.71
CA PRO A 56 4.22 26.33 -4.64
C PRO A 56 4.63 27.51 -3.73
N GLN A 57 4.80 27.28 -2.43
CA GLN A 57 5.37 28.22 -1.45
C GLN A 57 6.71 27.69 -0.91
N ILE A 58 7.82 28.36 -1.20
CA ILE A 58 9.15 27.96 -0.70
C ILE A 58 9.25 28.29 0.80
N ILE A 59 9.56 27.30 1.63
CA ILE A 59 9.68 27.45 3.09
C ILE A 59 11.13 27.26 3.61
N GLY A 60 12.11 27.19 2.70
CA GLY A 60 13.55 27.12 3.00
C GLY A 60 14.12 25.71 2.91
N ASP A 61 15.45 25.59 2.85
CA ASP A 61 16.19 24.31 2.87
C ASP A 61 15.73 23.26 1.83
N GLY A 62 15.35 23.71 0.63
CA GLY A 62 14.83 22.85 -0.44
C GLY A 62 13.39 22.40 -0.24
N LEU A 63 12.71 22.88 0.81
CA LEU A 63 11.32 22.57 1.09
C LEU A 63 10.38 23.54 0.39
N THR A 64 9.36 22.98 -0.24
CA THR A 64 8.28 23.72 -0.88
C THR A 64 6.94 23.17 -0.42
N LEU A 65 6.15 24.01 0.23
CA LEU A 65 4.79 23.69 0.66
C LEU A 65 3.81 23.90 -0.51
N CYS A 66 2.87 22.98 -0.67
CA CYS A 66 1.75 23.12 -1.58
C CYS A 66 0.46 23.19 -0.76
N GLY A 67 -0.11 24.40 -0.67
CA GLY A 67 -1.31 24.68 0.11
C GLY A 67 -1.07 24.49 1.61
N ASP A 68 -1.80 23.53 2.20
CA ASP A 68 -1.74 23.21 3.62
C ASP A 68 -1.53 21.69 3.86
N THR A 69 -1.16 20.95 2.81
CA THR A 69 -1.39 19.50 2.76
C THR A 69 -0.11 18.70 2.58
N VAL A 70 0.78 19.15 1.69
CA VAL A 70 1.95 18.37 1.28
C VAL A 70 3.16 19.26 1.04
N VAL A 71 4.34 18.75 1.37
CA VAL A 71 5.62 19.42 1.13
C VAL A 71 6.44 18.62 0.12
N SER A 72 7.22 19.26 -0.72
CA SER A 72 8.30 18.60 -1.46
C SER A 72 9.64 18.95 -0.86
N LEU A 73 10.56 17.98 -0.85
CA LEU A 73 11.97 18.16 -0.55
C LEU A 73 12.77 17.97 -1.84
N GLU A 74 13.30 19.07 -2.38
CA GLU A 74 14.19 19.05 -3.54
C GLU A 74 15.63 18.73 -3.07
N VAL A 75 16.18 17.63 -3.58
CA VAL A 75 17.56 17.19 -3.32
C VAL A 75 18.37 17.19 -4.61
N SER A 76 19.70 17.11 -4.50
CA SER A 76 20.54 16.97 -5.69
C SER A 76 20.23 15.68 -6.44
N ARG A 77 20.49 15.64 -7.76
CA ARG A 77 20.31 14.42 -8.56
C ARG A 77 21.13 13.24 -8.01
N GLU A 78 22.36 13.49 -7.58
CA GLU A 78 23.24 12.49 -6.97
C GLU A 78 22.65 11.93 -5.68
N GLU A 79 22.09 12.79 -4.83
CA GLU A 79 21.43 12.37 -3.60
C GLU A 79 20.16 11.57 -3.88
N PHE A 80 19.34 12.02 -4.84
CA PHE A 80 18.14 11.32 -5.27
C PHE A 80 18.45 9.92 -5.80
N ASP A 81 19.39 9.81 -6.74
CA ASP A 81 19.79 8.53 -7.34
C ASP A 81 20.35 7.54 -6.29
N ARG A 82 20.84 8.04 -5.16
CA ARG A 82 21.31 7.23 -4.02
C ARG A 82 20.18 6.75 -3.10
N VAL A 83 19.12 7.54 -2.89
CA VAL A 83 18.09 7.25 -1.88
C VAL A 83 16.73 6.79 -2.44
N ALA A 84 16.47 7.05 -3.73
CA ALA A 84 15.25 6.65 -4.41
C ALA A 84 15.15 5.14 -4.70
N PRO A 85 16.23 4.42 -5.08
CA PRO A 85 16.15 2.99 -5.37
C PRO A 85 15.77 2.15 -4.15
N TRP A 86 15.23 0.95 -4.41
CA TRP A 86 14.96 -0.05 -3.38
C TRP A 86 16.24 -0.38 -2.57
N PRO A 87 16.18 -0.49 -1.23
CA PRO A 87 15.00 -0.57 -0.37
C PRO A 87 14.44 0.77 0.12
N GLY A 88 14.80 1.89 -0.52
CA GLY A 88 14.33 3.24 -0.17
C GLY A 88 15.35 4.04 0.64
N ILE A 89 14.88 5.06 1.36
CA ILE A 89 15.73 6.06 2.01
C ILE A 89 16.57 5.40 3.13
N PRO A 90 17.91 5.50 3.08
CA PRO A 90 18.77 4.97 4.13
C PRO A 90 18.50 5.63 5.50
N THR A 91 18.76 4.89 6.58
CA THR A 91 18.46 5.33 7.95
C THR A 91 19.04 6.71 8.31
N ALA A 92 20.28 6.98 7.88
CA ALA A 92 20.95 8.24 8.17
C ALA A 92 20.26 9.42 7.46
N ASP A 93 19.82 9.22 6.21
CA ASP A 93 19.12 10.23 5.43
C ASP A 93 17.72 10.47 5.95
N ALA A 94 17.00 9.41 6.30
CA ALA A 94 15.69 9.53 6.94
C ALA A 94 15.76 10.37 8.21
N ARG A 95 16.78 10.13 9.06
CA ARG A 95 17.01 10.92 10.28
C ARG A 95 17.38 12.36 9.94
N ARG A 96 18.23 12.61 8.96
CA ARG A 96 18.58 13.96 8.51
C ARG A 96 17.35 14.71 7.98
N TYR A 97 16.60 14.12 7.06
CA TYR A 97 15.40 14.74 6.48
C TYR A 97 14.37 15.05 7.56
N THR A 98 14.06 14.10 8.45
CA THR A 98 13.12 14.33 9.53
C THR A 98 13.62 15.35 10.54
N LYS A 99 14.78 15.12 11.16
CA LYS A 99 15.28 15.92 12.28
C LYS A 99 15.74 17.32 11.87
N GLU A 100 16.54 17.40 10.81
CA GLU A 100 17.24 18.63 10.45
C GLU A 100 16.41 19.51 9.50
N LEU A 101 15.54 18.91 8.67
CA LEU A 101 14.76 19.64 7.67
C LEU A 101 13.29 19.77 8.05
N LEU A 102 12.60 18.66 8.37
CA LEU A 102 11.16 18.70 8.62
C LEU A 102 10.83 19.26 10.01
N PHE A 103 11.27 18.63 11.09
CA PHE A 103 10.92 19.06 12.45
C PHE A 103 11.69 20.30 12.95
N SER A 104 12.64 20.81 12.15
CA SER A 104 13.18 22.16 12.32
C SER A 104 12.22 23.25 11.82
N ARG A 105 11.30 22.91 10.91
CA ARG A 105 10.29 23.81 10.30
C ARG A 105 8.88 23.56 10.81
N PHE A 106 8.55 22.31 11.12
CA PHE A 106 7.25 21.90 11.61
C PHE A 106 7.31 21.55 13.10
N ARG A 107 6.19 21.72 13.80
CA ARG A 107 5.98 21.19 15.15
C ARG A 107 5.94 19.67 15.11
N ASP A 108 6.22 19.08 16.26
CA ASP A 108 6.14 17.63 16.46
C ASP A 108 4.68 17.24 16.77
N ASP A 109 3.81 17.26 15.77
CA ASP A 109 2.38 16.94 15.90
C ASP A 109 1.88 15.92 14.86
N PHE A 110 2.78 15.03 14.41
CA PHE A 110 2.51 13.99 13.42
C PHE A 110 2.87 12.60 13.96
N ASP A 111 1.98 11.63 13.71
CA ASP A 111 2.18 10.22 14.02
C ASP A 111 3.05 9.53 12.96
N TYR A 112 3.03 10.05 11.74
CA TYR A 112 3.77 9.51 10.61
C TYR A 112 4.40 10.60 9.75
N VAL A 113 5.60 10.33 9.24
CA VAL A 113 6.16 11.04 8.09
C VAL A 113 6.16 10.09 6.91
N VAL A 114 5.49 10.48 5.83
CA VAL A 114 5.40 9.67 4.60
C VAL A 114 6.22 10.33 3.50
N PHE A 115 7.25 9.64 3.03
CA PHE A 115 8.01 10.04 1.86
C PHE A 115 7.44 9.40 0.59
N LEU A 116 7.04 10.22 -0.38
CA LEU A 116 6.72 9.80 -1.74
C LEU A 116 7.93 10.03 -2.63
N ILE A 117 8.42 8.99 -3.29
CA ILE A 117 9.59 9.10 -4.16
C ILE A 117 9.12 9.45 -5.58
N ASN A 118 9.62 10.57 -6.12
CA ASN A 118 9.35 10.98 -7.50
C ASN A 118 10.21 10.22 -8.53
N ASP A 119 10.22 8.88 -8.47
CA ASP A 119 10.88 8.04 -9.46
C ASP A 119 9.86 7.48 -10.45
N ARG A 120 9.90 7.98 -11.69
CA ARG A 120 8.96 7.58 -12.76
C ARG A 120 9.19 6.18 -13.29
N ASN A 121 10.30 5.54 -12.93
CA ASN A 121 10.63 4.19 -13.38
C ASN A 121 10.42 3.14 -12.30
N ALA A 122 10.10 3.54 -11.07
CA ALA A 122 9.91 2.63 -9.96
C ALA A 122 8.56 1.89 -10.06
N ALA A 123 8.57 0.60 -9.73
CA ALA A 123 7.34 -0.12 -9.43
C ALA A 123 6.78 0.35 -8.09
N ALA A 124 5.45 0.31 -7.94
CA ALA A 124 4.80 0.64 -6.67
C ALA A 124 5.22 -0.35 -5.57
N GLY A 125 5.58 0.19 -4.42
CA GLY A 125 6.04 -0.53 -3.25
C GLY A 125 6.16 0.41 -2.07
N GLY A 126 6.43 -0.15 -0.91
CA GLY A 126 6.55 0.60 0.33
C GLY A 126 7.53 -0.02 1.30
N TRP A 127 7.88 0.77 2.30
CA TRP A 127 8.61 0.32 3.47
C TRP A 127 8.23 1.17 4.68
N SER A 128 7.99 0.54 5.82
CA SER A 128 7.75 1.19 7.09
C SER A 128 8.92 1.04 8.05
N ARG A 129 9.31 2.14 8.69
CA ARG A 129 10.37 2.15 9.69
C ARG A 129 9.84 2.71 10.99
N SER A 130 9.68 1.84 11.98
CA SER A 130 9.25 2.23 13.33
C SER A 130 10.27 3.16 13.99
N VAL A 131 9.76 4.16 14.70
CA VAL A 131 10.53 5.19 15.40
C VAL A 131 10.26 5.13 16.89
N SER A 132 9.00 5.16 17.31
CA SER A 132 8.56 4.93 18.68
C SER A 132 7.33 4.02 18.71
N GLN A 133 7.11 3.38 19.87
CA GLN A 133 5.91 2.65 20.20
C GLN A 133 5.76 2.56 21.71
N ASP A 134 4.63 3.02 22.25
CA ASP A 134 4.31 2.99 23.68
C ASP A 134 3.23 1.96 24.06
N VAL A 135 2.57 1.36 23.07
CA VAL A 135 1.55 0.32 23.24
C VAL A 135 2.20 -0.99 23.72
N THR A 136 1.61 -1.62 24.74
CA THR A 136 1.99 -2.96 25.21
C THR A 136 1.04 -4.02 24.66
N GLY A 137 1.43 -5.30 24.73
CA GLY A 137 0.61 -6.42 24.22
C GLY A 137 0.73 -6.62 22.70
N LEU A 138 1.79 -6.08 22.08
CA LEU A 138 2.07 -6.23 20.65
C LEU A 138 3.09 -7.33 20.32
N GLY A 139 3.56 -8.09 21.32
CA GLY A 139 4.62 -9.10 21.14
C GLY A 139 6.05 -8.55 21.14
N PHE A 140 6.23 -7.26 21.44
CA PHE A 140 7.52 -6.63 21.68
C PHE A 140 7.43 -5.57 22.80
N SER A 141 8.58 -5.18 23.33
CA SER A 141 8.66 -4.16 24.38
C SER A 141 8.55 -2.74 23.79
N PRO A 142 7.84 -1.81 24.46
CA PRO A 142 7.84 -0.39 24.09
C PRO A 142 9.25 0.19 23.93
N PHE A 143 9.40 1.13 23.00
CA PHE A 143 10.65 1.81 22.71
C PHE A 143 10.43 3.22 22.17
N ASP A 144 11.44 4.07 22.26
CA ASP A 144 11.40 5.43 21.72
C ASP A 144 12.76 5.83 21.14
N ASN A 145 12.82 6.02 19.82
CA ASN A 145 13.96 6.58 19.11
C ASN A 145 13.69 8.00 18.57
N GLY A 146 12.62 8.66 19.00
CA GLY A 146 12.16 9.96 18.49
C GLY A 146 13.24 11.03 18.46
N ALA A 147 14.11 11.07 19.47
CA ALA A 147 15.23 12.03 19.52
C ALA A 147 16.22 11.91 18.34
N LEU A 148 16.33 10.73 17.72
CA LEU A 148 17.13 10.52 16.51
C LEU A 148 16.46 11.09 15.25
N TYR A 149 15.15 11.27 15.28
CA TYR A 149 14.31 11.79 14.21
C TYR A 149 13.84 13.24 14.46
N GLY A 150 14.21 13.85 15.60
CA GLY A 150 13.85 15.23 15.93
C GLY A 150 12.49 15.41 16.61
N THR A 151 11.96 14.32 17.16
CA THR A 151 10.63 14.24 17.77
C THR A 151 10.76 13.83 19.24
N SER A 152 9.76 14.19 20.03
CA SER A 152 9.65 13.96 21.47
C SER A 152 8.82 12.72 21.84
N GLY A 153 8.62 11.82 20.86
CA GLY A 153 7.94 10.54 21.03
C GLY A 153 6.66 10.38 20.20
N ASN A 154 6.16 11.46 19.58
CA ASN A 154 4.90 11.43 18.82
C ASN A 154 4.97 10.65 17.49
N LEU A 155 6.17 10.44 16.94
CA LEU A 155 6.33 9.83 15.62
C LEU A 155 6.42 8.30 15.74
N ASN A 156 5.36 7.60 15.35
CA ASN A 156 5.32 6.14 15.34
C ASN A 156 6.24 5.54 14.27
N ALA A 157 6.19 6.07 13.05
CA ALA A 157 7.01 5.55 11.94
C ALA A 157 7.31 6.57 10.85
N VAL A 158 8.40 6.32 10.12
CA VAL A 158 8.66 6.93 8.82
C VAL A 158 8.36 5.91 7.74
N ILE A 159 7.45 6.25 6.83
CA ILE A 159 7.00 5.40 5.74
C ILE A 159 7.58 5.93 4.43
N TYR A 160 8.03 5.04 3.57
CA TYR A 160 8.53 5.35 2.23
C TYR A 160 7.63 4.65 1.22
N LEU A 161 7.15 5.39 0.23
CA LEU A 161 6.39 4.85 -0.89
C LEU A 161 7.10 5.23 -2.19
N THR A 162 7.31 4.25 -3.05
CA THR A 162 8.26 4.36 -4.18
C THR A 162 7.75 5.21 -5.35
N THR A 163 6.48 5.63 -5.35
CA THR A 163 5.87 6.44 -6.41
C THR A 163 4.94 7.52 -5.83
N LEU A 164 4.61 8.53 -6.65
CA LEU A 164 3.74 9.64 -6.24
C LEU A 164 2.28 9.22 -5.97
N GLY A 165 1.75 8.25 -6.71
CA GLY A 165 0.37 7.76 -6.57
C GLY A 165 0.24 6.55 -5.64
N ALA A 166 1.22 6.33 -4.76
CA ALA A 166 1.27 5.13 -3.92
C ALA A 166 0.47 5.25 -2.62
N ILE A 167 -0.06 6.44 -2.29
CA ILE A 167 -0.93 6.58 -1.12
C ILE A 167 -2.20 5.79 -1.35
N THR A 168 -2.86 5.95 -2.51
CA THR A 168 -4.06 5.15 -2.86
C THR A 168 -3.72 3.91 -3.66
N GLY A 169 -2.81 4.02 -4.62
CA GLY A 169 -2.45 2.96 -5.57
C GLY A 169 -1.32 2.02 -5.12
N GLY A 170 -0.76 2.25 -3.94
CA GLY A 170 0.34 1.48 -3.36
C GLY A 170 -0.05 0.77 -2.06
N PRO A 171 0.95 0.31 -1.27
CA PRO A 171 0.70 -0.43 -0.04
C PRO A 171 0.60 0.47 1.21
N PHE A 172 0.07 1.70 1.12
CA PHE A 172 0.09 2.62 2.25
C PHE A 172 -0.56 2.07 3.53
N LEU A 173 -1.75 1.45 3.41
CA LEU A 173 -2.45 0.84 4.54
C LEU A 173 -1.66 -0.34 5.14
N HIS A 174 -0.97 -1.10 4.28
CA HIS A 174 -0.06 -2.16 4.67
C HIS A 174 1.16 -1.59 5.44
N GLU A 175 1.79 -0.52 4.93
CA GLU A 175 2.93 0.10 5.60
C GLU A 175 2.57 0.73 6.95
N ILE A 176 1.37 1.31 7.08
CA ILE A 176 0.88 1.79 8.38
C ILE A 176 0.71 0.64 9.37
N MET A 177 0.25 -0.54 8.92
CA MET A 177 -0.01 -1.68 9.80
C MET A 177 1.26 -2.22 10.48
N HIS A 178 2.43 -2.00 9.88
CA HIS A 178 3.71 -2.30 10.52
C HIS A 178 3.95 -1.53 11.83
N THR A 179 3.17 -0.50 12.15
CA THR A 179 3.16 0.13 13.48
C THR A 179 2.83 -0.85 14.60
N TRP A 180 1.93 -1.81 14.31
CA TRP A 180 1.44 -2.80 15.28
C TRP A 180 1.70 -4.24 14.86
N GLY A 181 2.31 -4.49 13.69
CA GLY A 181 2.26 -5.75 12.92
C GLY A 181 2.62 -7.05 13.66
N ASN A 182 2.61 -8.18 12.95
CA ASN A 182 2.59 -9.49 13.61
C ASN A 182 3.91 -9.84 14.35
N TYR A 183 3.90 -9.65 15.67
CA TYR A 183 4.91 -10.20 16.59
C TYR A 183 4.28 -11.09 17.67
N VAL A 184 2.99 -11.41 17.52
CA VAL A 184 2.22 -12.20 18.49
C VAL A 184 2.02 -13.65 18.04
N LEU A 185 2.14 -13.93 16.74
CA LEU A 185 2.06 -15.26 16.16
C LEU A 185 3.38 -15.65 15.45
N PRO A 186 3.73 -16.94 15.42
CA PRO A 186 4.75 -17.45 14.51
C PRO A 186 4.42 -17.13 13.05
N SER A 187 5.45 -16.83 12.25
CA SER A 187 5.29 -16.53 10.84
C SER A 187 6.59 -16.76 10.08
N GLU A 188 6.49 -17.16 8.82
CA GLU A 188 7.61 -17.33 7.89
C GLU A 188 8.21 -15.99 7.47
N SER A 189 7.51 -14.88 7.75
CA SER A 189 7.91 -13.54 7.38
C SER A 189 7.69 -12.60 8.57
N ALA A 190 8.79 -12.02 9.05
CA ALA A 190 8.77 -11.14 10.22
C ALA A 190 7.75 -10.01 10.02
N SER A 191 7.00 -9.69 11.08
CA SER A 191 5.91 -8.70 11.11
C SER A 191 4.69 -8.97 10.22
N HIS A 192 4.66 -10.08 9.47
CA HIS A 192 3.56 -10.46 8.58
C HIS A 192 2.81 -11.68 9.09
N TRP A 193 1.62 -11.93 8.54
CA TRP A 193 0.76 -13.03 8.99
C TRP A 193 1.16 -14.40 8.45
N GLY A 194 2.01 -14.47 7.43
CA GLY A 194 2.54 -15.73 6.91
C GLY A 194 1.42 -16.67 6.44
N LEU A 195 1.59 -17.96 6.69
CA LEU A 195 0.54 -18.95 6.53
C LEU A 195 -0.34 -19.03 7.77
N SER A 196 -1.19 -18.03 7.95
CA SER A 196 -2.28 -18.02 8.93
C SER A 196 -3.60 -17.49 8.38
N SER A 197 -4.69 -17.75 9.10
CA SER A 197 -6.04 -17.23 8.79
C SER A 197 -6.26 -15.80 9.29
N ALA A 198 -5.20 -15.01 9.50
CA ALA A 198 -5.34 -13.63 9.93
C ALA A 198 -5.99 -12.76 8.84
N GLY A 199 -5.71 -13.02 7.56
CA GLY A 199 -6.49 -12.52 6.41
C GLY A 199 -6.65 -11.00 6.31
N GLY A 200 -5.54 -10.25 6.32
CA GLY A 200 -5.56 -8.79 6.39
C GLY A 200 -4.58 -8.09 5.46
N GLN A 201 -4.22 -6.85 5.81
CA GLN A 201 -3.26 -6.02 5.08
C GLN A 201 -1.86 -6.65 5.06
N LEU A 202 -1.42 -7.30 6.15
CA LEU A 202 -0.11 -7.95 6.27
C LEU A 202 -0.09 -9.44 5.84
N GLY A 203 -1.07 -9.86 5.04
CA GLY A 203 -1.14 -11.21 4.47
C GLY A 203 -2.09 -12.17 5.21
N GLY A 204 -1.87 -13.46 5.00
CA GLY A 204 -2.72 -14.54 5.50
C GLY A 204 -3.96 -14.79 4.63
N TRP A 205 -4.71 -15.84 4.92
CA TRP A 205 -5.93 -16.19 4.18
C TRP A 205 -7.21 -15.78 4.92
N ASP A 206 -8.30 -15.70 4.19
CA ASP A 206 -9.65 -15.54 4.73
C ASP A 206 -10.09 -16.87 5.40
N PRO A 207 -10.38 -16.88 6.72
CA PRO A 207 -10.78 -18.07 7.46
C PRO A 207 -11.86 -18.94 6.79
N ASP A 208 -12.79 -18.32 6.08
CA ASP A 208 -13.95 -19.00 5.48
C ASP A 208 -13.59 -19.79 4.22
N THR A 209 -12.41 -19.54 3.64
CA THR A 209 -11.93 -20.20 2.41
C THR A 209 -11.08 -21.43 2.68
N PHE A 210 -10.76 -21.70 3.95
CA PHE A 210 -9.82 -22.75 4.33
C PHE A 210 -10.40 -24.16 4.12
N GLN A 211 -9.66 -25.00 3.41
CA GLN A 211 -10.04 -26.38 3.09
C GLN A 211 -8.89 -27.36 3.32
N ASP A 212 -9.17 -28.48 3.98
CA ASP A 212 -8.32 -29.68 3.97
C ASP A 212 -8.63 -30.50 2.70
N LEU A 213 -7.60 -30.78 1.89
CA LEU A 213 -7.76 -31.52 0.64
C LEU A 213 -7.77 -33.04 0.84
N GLY A 214 -7.51 -33.53 2.06
CA GLY A 214 -7.65 -34.93 2.44
C GLY A 214 -6.56 -35.85 1.90
N TYR A 215 -5.41 -35.30 1.52
CA TYR A 215 -4.24 -36.09 1.10
C TYR A 215 -2.95 -35.50 1.66
N THR A 216 -1.89 -36.31 1.65
CA THR A 216 -0.54 -35.89 2.01
C THR A 216 0.35 -35.75 0.78
N ASN A 217 1.27 -34.80 0.81
CA ASN A 217 2.27 -34.63 -0.25
C ASN A 217 3.40 -35.68 -0.15
N GLY A 218 4.43 -35.53 -0.99
CA GLY A 218 5.59 -36.43 -1.02
C GLY A 218 6.46 -36.42 0.24
N ASN A 219 6.34 -35.40 1.09
CA ASN A 219 7.05 -35.28 2.36
C ASN A 219 6.22 -35.79 3.55
N GLY A 220 5.00 -36.30 3.30
CA GLY A 220 4.10 -36.81 4.33
C GLY A 220 3.33 -35.73 5.09
N LYS A 221 3.33 -34.48 4.61
CA LYS A 221 2.56 -33.37 5.19
C LYS A 221 1.13 -33.33 4.62
N ASN A 222 0.17 -32.90 5.43
CA ASN A 222 -1.22 -32.72 4.99
C ASN A 222 -1.32 -31.52 4.04
N VAL A 223 -2.16 -31.63 3.00
CA VAL A 223 -2.31 -30.58 1.99
C VAL A 223 -3.62 -29.82 2.17
N TYR A 224 -3.52 -28.50 2.13
CA TYR A 224 -4.59 -27.54 2.36
C TYR A 224 -4.72 -26.58 1.18
N GLN A 225 -5.89 -25.96 1.07
CA GLN A 225 -6.14 -24.85 0.17
C GLN A 225 -6.79 -23.70 0.94
N ALA A 226 -6.39 -22.47 0.65
CA ALA A 226 -7.04 -21.26 1.16
C ALA A 226 -6.85 -20.08 0.19
N SER A 227 -7.62 -19.03 0.35
CA SER A 227 -7.47 -17.81 -0.44
C SER A 227 -7.76 -16.56 0.39
N LYS A 228 -7.49 -15.38 -0.16
CA LYS A 228 -7.79 -14.09 0.52
C LYS A 228 -9.26 -13.67 0.43
N GLY A 229 -10.14 -14.58 0.03
CA GLY A 229 -11.58 -14.36 -0.12
C GLY A 229 -12.19 -15.20 -1.25
N GLU A 230 -13.50 -15.41 -1.23
CA GLU A 230 -14.21 -16.33 -2.14
C GLU A 230 -13.97 -16.06 -3.65
N SER A 231 -13.72 -14.80 -4.02
CA SER A 231 -13.45 -14.40 -5.42
C SER A 231 -11.99 -14.60 -5.85
N TYR A 232 -11.14 -15.14 -4.97
CA TYR A 232 -9.72 -15.35 -5.21
C TYR A 232 -9.36 -16.82 -5.03
N HIS A 233 -8.31 -17.25 -5.72
CA HIS A 233 -7.72 -18.59 -5.58
C HIS A 233 -6.36 -18.56 -4.87
N TYR A 234 -5.93 -17.43 -4.32
CA TYR A 234 -4.63 -17.32 -3.65
C TYR A 234 -4.71 -16.30 -2.52
N PHE A 235 -3.67 -16.29 -1.69
CA PHE A 235 -3.41 -15.25 -0.70
C PHE A 235 -1.91 -14.94 -0.68
N GLY A 236 -1.51 -13.81 -0.11
CA GLY A 236 -0.12 -13.49 0.10
C GLY A 236 0.33 -13.79 1.53
N VAL A 237 1.53 -14.35 1.69
CA VAL A 237 2.14 -14.52 3.01
C VAL A 237 2.52 -13.17 3.66
N ASN A 238 2.76 -12.15 2.82
CA ASN A 238 3.17 -10.82 3.27
C ASN A 238 2.08 -9.76 3.01
N ALA A 239 1.30 -9.86 1.94
CA ALA A 239 0.34 -8.81 1.60
C ALA A 239 -0.79 -9.33 0.73
N ASN A 240 -2.00 -8.79 0.89
CA ASN A 240 -3.19 -9.24 0.16
C ASN A 240 -3.72 -8.27 -0.90
N GLY A 241 -2.85 -7.48 -1.54
CA GLY A 241 -3.23 -6.68 -2.72
C GLY A 241 -3.34 -5.19 -2.44
N GLY A 242 -2.30 -4.62 -1.81
CA GLY A 242 -2.23 -3.19 -1.49
C GLY A 242 -3.37 -2.74 -0.60
N ASN A 243 -3.91 -1.56 -0.87
CA ASN A 243 -5.00 -0.96 -0.10
C ASN A 243 -6.38 -1.60 -0.33
N CYS A 244 -6.50 -2.69 -1.09
CA CYS A 244 -7.80 -3.23 -1.51
C CYS A 244 -8.38 -4.28 -0.54
N MET A 245 -7.78 -4.44 0.63
CA MET A 245 -8.30 -5.28 1.72
C MET A 245 -8.52 -4.42 2.97
N PRO A 246 -9.60 -4.63 3.73
CA PRO A 246 -9.71 -4.03 5.06
C PRO A 246 -8.67 -4.62 6.01
N TYR A 247 -8.49 -3.97 7.17
CA TYR A 247 -7.77 -4.59 8.28
C TYR A 247 -8.60 -5.75 8.84
N SER A 248 -7.94 -6.86 9.12
CA SER A 248 -8.60 -8.02 9.71
C SER A 248 -8.91 -7.83 11.20
N PRO A 249 -9.75 -8.68 11.82
CA PRO A 249 -10.06 -8.55 13.26
C PRO A 249 -8.82 -8.52 14.17
N ILE A 250 -7.81 -9.36 13.92
CA ILE A 250 -6.58 -9.34 14.72
C ILE A 250 -5.77 -8.05 14.49
N GLU A 251 -5.70 -7.56 13.25
CA GLU A 251 -5.07 -6.26 12.95
C GLU A 251 -5.79 -5.12 13.68
N LEU A 252 -7.12 -5.09 13.61
CA LEU A 252 -7.96 -4.12 14.33
C LEU A 252 -7.78 -4.22 15.86
N TYR A 253 -7.62 -5.42 16.43
CA TYR A 253 -7.34 -5.59 17.85
C TYR A 253 -5.97 -5.02 18.23
N LEU A 254 -4.93 -5.27 17.43
CA LEU A 254 -3.59 -4.74 17.66
C LEU A 254 -3.53 -3.20 17.50
N MET A 255 -4.30 -2.65 16.56
CA MET A 255 -4.56 -1.21 16.46
C MET A 255 -5.34 -0.66 17.67
N GLY A 256 -5.92 -1.53 18.49
CA GLY A 256 -6.76 -1.18 19.63
C GLY A 256 -8.10 -0.65 19.17
N LEU A 257 -8.63 -1.08 18.02
CA LEU A 257 -9.91 -0.61 17.48
C LEU A 257 -11.10 -1.48 17.89
N ILE A 258 -10.88 -2.76 18.21
CA ILE A 258 -11.92 -3.70 18.65
C ILE A 258 -11.50 -4.43 19.94
N PRO A 259 -12.46 -4.86 20.78
CA PRO A 259 -12.18 -5.70 21.94
C PRO A 259 -11.74 -7.11 21.54
N SER A 260 -11.08 -7.82 22.45
CA SER A 260 -10.65 -9.21 22.22
C SER A 260 -11.81 -10.14 21.85
N SER A 261 -13.01 -9.89 22.37
CA SER A 261 -14.21 -10.67 22.06
C SER A 261 -14.69 -10.61 20.61
N GLU A 262 -14.17 -9.67 19.81
CA GLU A 262 -14.46 -9.57 18.36
C GLU A 262 -13.37 -10.25 17.50
N VAL A 263 -12.34 -10.84 18.11
CA VAL A 263 -11.28 -11.55 17.40
C VAL A 263 -11.61 -13.05 17.34
N PRO A 264 -11.85 -13.62 16.14
CA PRO A 264 -12.06 -15.05 16.00
C PRO A 264 -10.74 -15.81 16.20
N ASP A 265 -10.84 -17.11 16.45
CA ASP A 265 -9.67 -18.00 16.52
C ASP A 265 -8.89 -17.97 15.19
N ILE A 266 -7.56 -17.99 15.30
CA ILE A 266 -6.65 -17.90 14.17
C ILE A 266 -6.04 -19.27 13.93
N LYS A 267 -6.18 -19.78 12.70
CA LYS A 267 -5.51 -20.98 12.23
C LYS A 267 -4.10 -20.64 11.76
N VAL A 268 -3.09 -21.36 12.23
CA VAL A 268 -1.68 -21.15 11.87
C VAL A 268 -1.10 -22.46 11.36
N ALA A 269 -0.45 -22.44 10.20
CA ALA A 269 0.17 -23.63 9.63
C ALA A 269 1.49 -23.97 10.35
N VAL A 270 1.67 -25.24 10.71
CA VAL A 270 2.90 -25.70 11.39
C VAL A 270 3.87 -26.30 10.38
N ASN A 271 5.07 -25.73 10.31
CA ASN A 271 6.12 -26.09 9.35
C ASN A 271 5.59 -26.15 7.90
N PRO A 272 4.98 -25.07 7.38
CA PRO A 272 4.37 -25.10 6.07
C PRO A 272 5.39 -25.21 4.94
N GLU A 273 4.95 -25.75 3.81
CA GLU A 273 5.68 -25.75 2.54
C GLU A 273 4.76 -25.42 1.36
N PRO A 274 5.24 -24.67 0.35
CA PRO A 274 4.46 -24.37 -0.83
C PRO A 274 4.27 -25.61 -1.70
N GLU A 275 3.06 -25.82 -2.21
CA GLU A 275 2.73 -26.90 -3.15
C GLU A 275 2.37 -26.32 -4.53
N ASP A 276 1.18 -25.70 -4.61
CA ASP A 276 0.70 -24.93 -5.76
C ASP A 276 0.16 -23.60 -5.24
N PHE A 277 1.07 -22.81 -4.68
CA PHE A 277 0.76 -21.57 -3.98
C PHE A 277 0.02 -20.52 -4.84
N PRO A 278 0.24 -20.41 -6.17
CA PRO A 278 -0.59 -19.56 -7.04
C PRO A 278 -2.09 -19.93 -7.05
N ASN A 279 -2.43 -21.16 -6.66
CA ASN A 279 -3.80 -21.63 -6.43
C ASN A 279 -4.11 -21.81 -4.93
N GLY A 280 -3.30 -21.19 -4.06
CA GLY A 280 -3.53 -21.16 -2.62
C GLY A 280 -3.28 -22.50 -1.93
N ILE A 281 -2.60 -23.43 -2.61
CA ILE A 281 -2.35 -24.78 -2.11
C ILE A 281 -0.98 -24.84 -1.43
N PHE A 282 -0.97 -25.33 -0.20
CA PHE A 282 0.22 -25.52 0.62
C PHE A 282 0.08 -26.79 1.46
N ALA A 283 1.21 -27.32 1.93
CA ALA A 283 1.22 -28.44 2.87
C ALA A 283 1.75 -27.99 4.23
N ALA A 284 1.33 -28.66 5.30
CA ALA A 284 1.80 -28.41 6.66
C ALA A 284 1.73 -29.69 7.50
N ASP A 285 2.47 -29.75 8.60
CA ASP A 285 2.40 -30.90 9.53
C ASP A 285 1.02 -30.96 10.19
N SER A 286 0.54 -29.79 10.63
CA SER A 286 -0.78 -29.58 11.24
C SER A 286 -1.21 -28.12 11.05
N ILE A 287 -2.45 -27.84 11.44
CA ILE A 287 -2.99 -26.49 11.61
C ILE A 287 -3.29 -26.30 13.09
N ASP A 288 -2.57 -25.39 13.72
CA ASP A 288 -2.81 -25.00 15.10
C ASP A 288 -3.92 -23.95 15.14
N THR A 289 -4.73 -23.97 16.20
CA THR A 289 -5.74 -22.96 16.47
C THR A 289 -5.26 -22.12 17.65
N VAL A 290 -5.05 -20.83 17.43
CA VAL A 290 -4.62 -19.87 18.44
C VAL A 290 -5.77 -18.93 18.75
N THR A 291 -6.18 -18.87 20.01
CA THR A 291 -7.23 -17.96 20.47
C THR A 291 -6.65 -16.61 20.87
N ILE A 292 -7.51 -15.60 20.98
CA ILE A 292 -7.08 -14.30 21.52
C ILE A 292 -6.63 -14.39 22.98
N ASP A 293 -7.17 -15.34 23.76
CA ASP A 293 -6.79 -15.56 25.15
C ASP A 293 -5.38 -16.15 25.25
N ASP A 294 -4.96 -17.00 24.30
CA ASP A 294 -3.59 -17.50 24.22
C ASP A 294 -2.61 -16.35 23.94
N ILE A 295 -2.94 -15.47 22.99
CA ILE A 295 -2.15 -14.27 22.69
C ILE A 295 -2.03 -13.36 23.93
N ILE A 296 -3.13 -13.15 24.66
CA ILE A 296 -3.14 -12.33 25.87
C ILE A 296 -2.32 -12.99 26.99
N ALA A 297 -2.37 -14.31 27.12
CA ALA A 297 -1.59 -15.04 28.11
C ALA A 297 -0.08 -14.90 27.87
N ASP A 298 0.35 -14.91 26.61
CA ASP A 298 1.77 -14.84 26.24
C ASP A 298 2.32 -13.41 26.20
N HIS A 299 1.54 -12.46 25.67
CA HIS A 299 2.03 -11.11 25.37
C HIS A 299 1.43 -10.02 26.26
N GLY A 300 0.44 -10.37 27.08
CA GLY A 300 -0.36 -9.45 27.85
C GLY A 300 -1.49 -8.80 27.03
N LEU A 301 -2.42 -8.16 27.74
CA LEU A 301 -3.52 -7.44 27.11
C LEU A 301 -3.00 -6.22 26.33
N ARG A 302 -3.47 -6.06 25.09
CA ARG A 302 -3.19 -4.86 24.28
C ARG A 302 -3.64 -3.61 25.03
N THR A 303 -2.70 -2.75 25.39
CA THR A 303 -2.96 -1.53 26.18
C THR A 303 -2.29 -0.32 25.53
N PRO A 304 -3.00 0.80 25.30
CA PRO A 304 -4.41 1.08 25.65
C PRO A 304 -5.44 0.17 24.95
N GLY A 305 -6.61 -0.03 25.55
CA GLY A 305 -7.69 -0.80 24.92
C GLY A 305 -8.56 0.05 23.98
N PRO A 306 -9.64 -0.50 23.41
CA PRO A 306 -10.49 0.20 22.45
C PRO A 306 -11.14 1.50 22.92
N SER A 307 -11.36 1.63 24.23
CA SER A 307 -11.96 2.82 24.85
C SER A 307 -10.99 4.00 25.00
N SER A 308 -9.68 3.77 24.87
CA SER A 308 -8.66 4.79 25.15
C SER A 308 -7.51 4.83 24.15
N SER A 309 -7.51 3.94 23.16
CA SER A 309 -6.53 3.97 22.08
C SER A 309 -6.77 5.16 21.16
N GLN A 310 -5.69 5.62 20.52
CA GLN A 310 -5.74 6.65 19.50
C GLN A 310 -6.60 6.20 18.32
N LYS A 311 -7.47 7.10 17.84
CA LYS A 311 -8.37 6.89 16.69
C LYS A 311 -8.17 7.91 15.58
N HIS A 312 -7.33 8.91 15.81
CA HIS A 312 -7.09 10.01 14.90
C HIS A 312 -5.58 10.11 14.70
N PHE A 313 -5.13 9.82 13.49
CA PHE A 313 -3.72 9.81 13.13
C PHE A 313 -3.41 11.00 12.22
N ARG A 314 -2.25 11.62 12.39
CA ARG A 314 -1.76 12.76 11.61
C ARG A 314 -0.53 12.39 10.81
N VAL A 315 -0.51 12.81 9.54
CA VAL A 315 0.56 12.48 8.60
C VAL A 315 1.18 13.74 7.99
N LEU A 316 2.50 13.83 8.04
CA LEU A 316 3.29 14.77 7.26
C LEU A 316 3.73 14.09 5.95
N THR A 317 3.14 14.48 4.83
CA THR A 317 3.53 13.96 3.50
C THR A 317 4.63 14.81 2.88
N VAL A 318 5.68 14.13 2.42
CA VAL A 318 6.87 14.74 1.82
C VAL A 318 7.17 14.09 0.49
N ILE A 319 7.16 14.85 -0.60
CA ILE A 319 7.58 14.38 -1.92
C ILE A 319 9.08 14.60 -2.07
N LEU A 320 9.86 13.52 -2.14
CA LEU A 320 11.29 13.61 -2.44
C LEU A 320 11.50 13.69 -3.95
N THR A 321 12.23 14.70 -4.42
CA THR A 321 12.38 14.96 -5.86
C THR A 321 13.76 15.53 -6.21
N PRO A 322 14.34 15.20 -7.38
CA PRO A 322 15.59 15.81 -7.85
C PRO A 322 15.40 17.13 -8.60
N THR A 323 14.15 17.49 -8.89
CA THR A 323 13.77 18.67 -9.68
C THR A 323 12.43 19.22 -9.21
N ALA A 324 12.13 20.47 -9.54
CA ALA A 324 10.82 21.06 -9.30
C ALA A 324 9.67 20.18 -9.84
N LEU A 325 8.61 20.05 -9.05
CA LEU A 325 7.41 19.29 -9.40
C LEU A 325 6.52 20.05 -10.38
N THR A 326 5.85 19.31 -11.25
CA THR A 326 4.83 19.89 -12.15
C THR A 326 3.49 20.05 -11.42
N ASN A 327 2.57 20.84 -11.99
CA ASN A 327 1.21 20.93 -11.45
C ASN A 327 0.48 19.57 -11.46
N GLU A 328 0.79 18.71 -12.43
CA GLU A 328 0.23 17.36 -12.52
C GLU A 328 0.70 16.49 -11.34
N ASP A 329 1.97 16.61 -10.96
CA ASP A 329 2.53 15.87 -9.81
C ASP A 329 1.89 16.29 -8.49
N TRP A 330 1.73 17.59 -8.29
CA TRP A 330 1.04 18.11 -7.12
C TRP A 330 -0.41 17.64 -7.07
N ASN A 331 -1.13 17.76 -8.18
CA ASN A 331 -2.54 17.36 -8.24
C ASN A 331 -2.72 15.86 -7.99
N LEU A 332 -1.84 15.01 -8.54
CA LEU A 332 -1.87 13.57 -8.30
C LEU A 332 -1.79 13.25 -6.81
N VAL A 333 -0.80 13.83 -6.11
CA VAL A 333 -0.61 13.57 -4.67
C VAL A 333 -1.75 14.16 -3.83
N LEU A 334 -2.24 15.35 -4.18
CA LEU A 334 -3.37 15.98 -3.49
C LEU A 334 -4.67 15.18 -3.64
N ASP A 335 -4.94 14.63 -4.83
CA ASP A 335 -6.10 13.78 -5.08
C ASP A 335 -6.00 12.46 -4.29
N ASP A 336 -4.81 11.86 -4.24
CA ASP A 336 -4.51 10.66 -3.46
C ASP A 336 -4.74 10.86 -1.96
N ILE A 337 -4.22 11.96 -1.41
CA ILE A 337 -4.41 12.35 -0.02
C ILE A 337 -5.90 12.52 0.28
N ARG A 338 -6.62 13.27 -0.57
CA ARG A 338 -8.05 13.54 -0.38
C ARG A 338 -8.88 12.25 -0.35
N GLU A 339 -8.54 11.27 -1.18
CA GLU A 339 -9.24 9.97 -1.18
C GLU A 339 -8.91 9.16 0.08
N MET A 340 -7.64 9.09 0.46
CA MET A 340 -7.20 8.30 1.61
C MET A 340 -7.72 8.84 2.95
N GLU A 341 -7.85 10.17 3.07
CA GLU A 341 -8.36 10.84 4.27
C GLU A 341 -9.90 10.94 4.34
N ALA A 342 -10.59 10.65 3.24
CA ALA A 342 -12.03 10.83 3.16
C ALA A 342 -12.77 9.99 4.23
N PRO A 343 -13.82 10.53 4.86
CA PRO A 343 -14.59 9.80 5.89
C PRO A 343 -15.37 8.60 5.33
N THR A 344 -15.52 8.53 4.01
CA THR A 344 -16.23 7.46 3.31
C THR A 344 -15.43 7.01 2.09
N LYS A 345 -15.41 5.70 1.85
CA LYS A 345 -14.80 5.12 0.64
C LYS A 345 -15.58 5.52 -0.62
N ALA A 346 -14.85 6.05 -1.60
CA ALA A 346 -15.39 6.41 -2.91
C ALA A 346 -14.95 5.44 -4.03
N GLY A 347 -13.76 4.86 -3.91
CA GLY A 347 -13.15 3.97 -4.90
C GLY A 347 -13.42 2.47 -4.66
N TYR A 348 -12.77 1.64 -5.48
CA TYR A 348 -12.81 0.17 -5.36
C TYR A 348 -12.00 -0.34 -4.16
N CYS A 349 -10.84 0.25 -3.92
CA CYS A 349 -9.96 -0.10 -2.80
C CYS A 349 -10.28 0.73 -1.56
N GLU A 350 -9.81 0.28 -0.39
CA GLU A 350 -10.10 0.93 0.88
C GLU A 350 -9.37 2.27 0.99
N ASN A 351 -10.01 3.21 1.69
CA ASN A 351 -9.31 4.31 2.34
C ASN A 351 -9.13 4.00 3.83
N PHE A 352 -8.45 4.85 4.58
CA PHE A 352 -8.12 4.53 5.98
C PHE A 352 -9.38 4.35 6.85
N ALA A 353 -10.39 5.20 6.64
CA ALA A 353 -11.64 5.09 7.36
C ALA A 353 -12.34 3.75 7.07
N SER A 354 -12.50 3.37 5.81
CA SER A 354 -13.19 2.13 5.45
C SER A 354 -12.38 0.88 5.80
N ALA A 355 -11.05 0.91 5.66
CA ALA A 355 -10.16 -0.19 6.04
C ALA A 355 -10.25 -0.52 7.53
N THR A 356 -10.51 0.48 8.37
CA THR A 356 -10.70 0.30 9.83
C THR A 356 -12.14 -0.02 10.23
N GLY A 357 -13.04 -0.19 9.25
CA GLY A 357 -14.48 -0.32 9.49
C GLY A 357 -15.07 0.93 10.13
N TYR A 358 -14.57 2.11 9.75
CA TYR A 358 -14.98 3.45 10.22
C TYR A 358 -14.71 3.70 11.71
N ARG A 359 -13.73 3.00 12.30
CA ARG A 359 -13.36 3.13 13.71
C ARG A 359 -12.22 4.12 13.96
N ALA A 360 -11.50 4.53 12.93
CA ALA A 360 -10.41 5.50 13.02
C ALA A 360 -10.38 6.40 11.78
N THR A 361 -9.69 7.53 11.90
CA THR A 361 -9.46 8.48 10.81
C THR A 361 -7.98 8.82 10.70
N ILE A 362 -7.60 9.25 9.51
CA ILE A 362 -6.28 9.80 9.24
C ILE A 362 -6.46 11.20 8.69
N GLN A 363 -5.58 12.12 9.07
CA GLN A 363 -5.54 13.49 8.59
C GLN A 363 -4.17 13.73 7.97
N PHE A 364 -4.15 14.16 6.72
CA PHE A 364 -2.95 14.68 6.10
C PHE A 364 -3.00 16.20 6.13
N GLY A 365 -1.84 16.83 6.31
CA GLY A 365 -1.75 18.27 6.22
C GLY A 365 -1.98 19.00 7.54
N ASP A 366 -2.70 20.13 7.48
CA ASP A 366 -2.77 21.14 8.54
C ASP A 366 -1.38 21.76 8.81
N LEU A 367 -0.55 21.81 7.76
CA LEU A 367 0.88 22.12 7.84
C LEU A 367 1.16 23.57 8.21
N ASN A 368 0.33 24.51 7.80
CA ASN A 368 0.44 25.92 8.12
C ASN A 368 0.28 26.16 9.63
N ASN A 369 -0.60 25.41 10.29
CA ASN A 369 -0.73 25.46 11.75
C ASN A 369 0.42 24.76 12.45
N SER A 370 1.10 23.83 11.78
CA SER A 370 2.29 23.15 12.26
C SER A 370 3.59 23.90 11.95
N LEU A 371 3.62 24.97 11.14
CA LEU A 371 4.85 25.75 10.89
C LEU A 371 5.33 26.46 12.17
N ARG A 372 6.65 26.54 12.33
CA ARG A 372 7.34 27.20 13.47
C ARG A 372 7.65 28.67 13.25
#